data_AF-A0A4R1F1V4-F1
#
_entry.id   AF-A0A4R1F1V4-F1
#
_cell.length_a   1.000
_cell.length_b   1.000
_cell.length_c   1.000
_cell.angle_alpha   90.00
_cell.angle_beta   90.00
_cell.angle_gamma   90.00
#
_symmetry.space_group_name_H-M   'P 1'
#
loop_
_entity.id
_entity.type
_entity.pdbx_description
1 polymer ?
#
loop_
_entity_poly.entity_id
_entity_poly.type
_entity_poly.pdbx_seq_one_letter_code
_entity_poly.pdbx_strand_id
1 'polypeptide(L)'
;MTEHETVDLYVIARLDDDGNVAIADLFTTELFFTTDGALDGRGVGSWWESVSTAQGEAVTLEALDGALATCGYVRIGEWRERVTNSGNTRFFADAVTRLEALNS
;
A
#
# COMPACT_ATOMS: atom_id res chain seq x y z
N MET A 1 -18.25 2.68 21.51
CA MET A 1 -16.80 2.89 21.38
C MET A 1 -16.43 2.11 20.14
N THR A 2 -16.18 2.79 19.02
CA THR A 2 -15.85 2.10 17.76
C THR A 2 -14.45 1.52 17.93
N GLU A 3 -14.31 0.20 17.86
CA GLU A 3 -12.99 -0.41 17.84
C GLU A 3 -12.34 -0.07 16.49
N HIS A 4 -11.17 0.56 16.55
CA HIS A 4 -10.36 0.86 15.38
C HIS A 4 -9.21 -0.12 15.34
N GLU A 5 -9.13 -0.91 14.28
CA GLU A 5 -8.02 -1.81 14.03
C GLU A 5 -7.03 -1.09 13.10
N THR A 6 -5.74 -1.09 13.45
CA THR A 6 -4.68 -0.54 12.58
C THR A 6 -4.04 -1.71 11.87
N VAL A 7 -3.93 -1.61 10.54
CA VAL A 7 -3.35 -2.65 9.69
C VAL A 7 -2.03 -2.16 9.10
N ASP A 8 -0.99 -2.97 9.25
CA ASP A 8 0.34 -2.72 8.67
C ASP A 8 0.43 -3.21 7.22
N LEU A 9 0.85 -2.31 6.33
CA LEU A 9 0.93 -2.50 4.89
C LEU A 9 2.35 -2.29 4.36
N TYR A 10 2.68 -3.00 3.29
CA TYR A 10 3.86 -2.78 2.47
C TYR A 10 3.44 -2.20 1.12
N VAL A 11 4.09 -1.13 0.70
CA VAL A 11 3.76 -0.39 -0.53
C VAL A 11 4.87 -0.57 -1.55
N ILE A 12 4.50 -0.91 -2.78
CA ILE A 12 5.39 -0.97 -3.93
C ILE A 12 4.90 0.02 -4.98
N ALA A 13 5.63 1.12 -5.15
CA ALA A 13 5.37 2.09 -6.20
C ALA A 13 6.13 1.72 -7.48
N ARG A 14 5.44 1.79 -8.62
CA ARG A 14 5.95 1.51 -9.95
C ARG A 14 5.96 2.78 -10.78
N LEU A 15 7.03 2.96 -11.55
CA LEU A 15 7.06 3.95 -12.62
C LEU A 15 6.27 3.45 -13.82
N ASP A 16 5.58 4.35 -14.51
CA ASP A 16 5.09 4.13 -15.87
C ASP A 16 6.24 4.22 -16.89
N ASP A 17 5.88 4.09 -18.18
CA ASP A 17 6.84 4.09 -19.29
C ASP A 17 7.58 5.43 -19.46
N ASP A 18 7.08 6.52 -18.90
CA ASP A 18 7.70 7.85 -18.93
C ASP A 18 8.60 8.11 -17.70
N GLY A 19 8.78 7.11 -16.82
CA GLY A 19 9.61 7.23 -15.62
C GLY A 19 8.91 7.94 -14.46
N ASN A 20 7.58 7.96 -14.48
CA ASN A 20 6.70 8.69 -13.56
C ASN A 20 5.98 7.72 -12.62
N VAL A 21 5.88 7.99 -11.30
CA VAL A 21 5.30 7.04 -10.30
C VAL A 21 3.76 6.92 -10.42
N ALA A 22 3.27 6.06 -11.30
CA ALA A 22 1.85 6.04 -11.64
C ALA A 22 0.97 5.22 -10.69
N ILE A 23 1.52 4.16 -10.08
CA ILE A 23 0.74 3.16 -9.32
C ILE A 23 1.49 2.68 -8.08
N ALA A 24 0.81 2.67 -6.94
CA ALA A 24 1.22 1.98 -5.72
C ALA A 24 0.37 0.72 -5.51
N ASP A 25 1.03 -0.42 -5.40
CA ASP A 25 0.38 -1.66 -4.94
C ASP A 25 0.60 -1.81 -3.44
N LEU A 26 -0.49 -1.98 -2.69
CA LEU A 26 -0.47 -2.18 -1.26
C LEU A 26 -0.62 -3.68 -0.96
N PHE A 27 0.17 -4.17 -0.02
CA PHE A 27 0.16 -5.55 0.43
C PHE A 27 0.00 -5.56 1.94
N THR A 28 -0.90 -6.38 2.48
CA THR A 28 -0.93 -6.57 3.94
C THR A 28 0.27 -7.41 4.38
N THR A 29 0.78 -7.07 5.56
CA THR A 29 1.87 -7.79 6.21
C THR A 29 1.37 -8.68 7.35
N GLU A 30 0.07 -8.61 7.67
CA GLU A 30 -0.55 -9.36 8.75
C GLU A 30 -0.93 -10.79 8.34
N LEU A 31 -0.93 -11.68 9.32
CA LEU A 31 -1.40 -13.06 9.16
C LEU A 31 -2.74 -13.19 9.89
N PHE A 32 -3.82 -13.38 9.14
CA PHE A 32 -5.13 -13.69 9.72
C PHE A 32 -5.31 -15.21 9.83
N PHE A 33 -5.97 -15.65 10.90
CA PHE A 33 -6.31 -17.04 11.16
C PHE A 33 -7.83 -17.16 11.33
N THR A 34 -8.43 -18.18 10.73
CA THR A 34 -9.83 -18.53 11.03
C THR A 34 -9.98 -19.06 12.45
N THR A 35 -11.22 -19.08 12.91
CA THR A 35 -11.63 -19.64 14.21
C THR A 35 -11.26 -21.11 14.41
N ASP A 36 -11.05 -21.87 13.34
CA ASP A 36 -10.60 -23.27 13.36
C ASP A 36 -9.06 -23.42 13.39
N GLY A 37 -8.32 -22.31 13.46
CA GLY A 37 -6.87 -22.28 13.45
C GLY A 37 -6.24 -22.50 12.07
N ALA A 38 -7.04 -22.59 11.01
CA ALA A 38 -6.51 -22.52 9.65
C ALA A 38 -6.03 -21.09 9.35
N LEU A 39 -5.04 -20.99 8.47
CA LEU A 39 -4.63 -19.70 7.93
C LEU A 39 -5.72 -19.24 6.95
N ASP A 40 -6.69 -18.48 7.45
CA ASP A 40 -7.64 -17.74 6.62
C ASP A 40 -7.24 -16.28 6.66
N GLY A 41 -6.20 -16.00 5.91
CA GLY A 41 -5.53 -14.72 5.96
C GLY A 41 -4.60 -14.52 4.80
N ARG A 42 -4.73 -13.32 4.24
CA ARG A 42 -3.86 -12.70 3.26
C ARG A 42 -2.40 -12.72 3.77
N GLY A 43 -1.64 -13.79 3.49
CA GLY A 43 -0.23 -13.94 3.90
C GLY A 43 0.69 -12.80 3.43
N VAL A 44 1.89 -12.68 4.00
CA VAL A 44 2.91 -11.69 3.62
C VAL A 44 3.02 -11.57 2.10
N GLY A 45 2.62 -10.42 1.53
CA GLY A 45 2.57 -10.22 0.08
C GLY A 45 1.21 -10.52 -0.58
N SER A 46 0.14 -10.63 0.21
CA SER A 46 -1.22 -10.68 -0.32
C SER A 46 -1.68 -9.29 -0.68
N TRP A 47 -1.96 -9.12 -1.98
CA TRP A 47 -2.40 -7.86 -2.55
C TRP A 47 -3.66 -7.37 -1.85
N TRP A 48 -3.61 -6.11 -1.40
CA TRP A 48 -4.70 -5.41 -0.74
C TRP A 48 -5.49 -4.61 -1.77
N GLU A 49 -4.84 -3.64 -2.42
CA GLU A 49 -5.37 -2.89 -3.56
C GLU A 49 -4.24 -2.18 -4.32
N SER A 50 -4.60 -1.48 -5.40
CA SER A 50 -3.69 -0.59 -6.12
C SER A 50 -4.27 0.83 -6.15
N VAL A 51 -3.47 1.82 -5.77
CA VAL A 51 -3.80 3.25 -5.81
C VAL A 51 -2.99 3.91 -6.91
N SER A 52 -3.65 4.71 -7.76
CA SER A 52 -2.99 5.49 -8.80
C SER A 52 -3.10 6.99 -8.53
N THR A 53 -2.08 7.75 -8.91
CA THR A 53 -2.20 9.22 -8.99
C THR A 53 -3.23 9.60 -10.06
N ALA A 54 -3.99 10.67 -9.83
CA ALA A 54 -5.02 11.09 -10.78
C ALA A 54 -4.43 11.51 -12.13
N GLN A 55 -5.15 11.26 -13.22
CA GLN A 55 -4.71 11.61 -14.57
C GLN A 55 -4.58 13.14 -14.70
N GLY A 56 -3.37 13.62 -15.01
CA GLY A 56 -3.08 15.05 -15.19
C GLY A 56 -2.36 15.73 -14.01
N GLU A 57 -2.08 15.01 -12.93
CA GLU A 57 -1.19 15.49 -11.86
C GLU A 57 0.28 15.14 -12.13
N ALA A 58 1.18 15.90 -11.52
CA ALA A 58 2.61 15.58 -11.54
C ALA A 58 2.82 14.23 -10.85
N VAL A 59 3.44 13.30 -11.55
CA VAL A 59 3.54 11.91 -11.12
C VAL A 59 4.78 11.69 -10.24
N THR A 60 4.82 12.41 -9.12
CA THR A 60 5.90 12.34 -8.13
C THR A 60 5.54 11.46 -6.95
N LEU A 61 6.53 11.08 -6.14
CA LEU A 61 6.29 10.33 -4.90
C LEU A 61 5.42 11.10 -3.91
N GLU A 62 5.55 12.43 -3.87
CA GLU A 62 4.72 13.30 -3.03
C GLU A 62 3.26 13.34 -3.50
N ALA A 63 3.02 13.35 -4.82
CA ALA A 63 1.67 13.25 -5.35
C ALA A 63 1.05 11.89 -5.03
N LEU A 64 1.84 10.82 -5.12
CA LEU A 64 1.41 9.49 -4.70
C LEU A 64 1.07 9.43 -3.20
N ASP A 65 1.85 10.07 -2.35
CA ASP A 65 1.53 10.17 -0.91
C ASP A 65 0.19 10.89 -0.69
N GLY A 66 -0.09 11.94 -1.47
CA GLY A 66 -1.39 12.62 -1.45
C GLY A 66 -2.55 11.71 -1.88
N ALA A 67 -2.37 10.90 -2.91
CA ALA A 67 -3.36 9.92 -3.37
C ALA A 67 -3.60 8.83 -2.30
N LEU A 68 -2.52 8.29 -1.72
CA LEU A 68 -2.59 7.32 -0.61
C LEU A 68 -3.35 7.91 0.59
N ALA A 69 -3.02 9.13 1.00
CA ALA A 69 -3.68 9.81 2.11
C ALA A 69 -5.18 10.04 1.87
N THR A 70 -5.57 10.36 0.62
CA THR A 70 -6.98 10.51 0.24
C THR A 70 -7.76 9.20 0.37
N CYS A 71 -7.09 8.06 0.16
CA CYS A 71 -7.63 6.73 0.37
C CYS A 71 -7.52 6.23 1.84
N GLY A 72 -7.01 7.06 2.76
CA GLY A 72 -6.87 6.70 4.18
C GLY A 72 -5.58 5.97 4.53
N TYR A 73 -4.62 5.89 3.61
CA TYR A 73 -3.31 5.28 3.82
C TYR A 73 -2.29 6.32 4.28
N VAL A 74 -1.48 5.97 5.28
CA VAL A 74 -0.39 6.83 5.76
C VAL A 74 0.92 6.09 5.63
N ARG A 75 1.82 6.62 4.79
CA ARG A 75 3.19 6.11 4.66
C ARG A 75 3.98 6.33 5.95
N ILE A 76 4.80 5.34 6.30
CA ILE A 76 5.71 5.37 7.45
C ILE A 76 7.15 5.34 6.94
N GLY A 77 7.94 6.32 7.37
CA GLY A 77 9.35 6.45 6.98
C GLY A 77 9.52 6.84 5.52
N GLU A 78 10.77 6.90 5.06
CA GLU A 78 11.14 7.36 3.71
C GLU A 78 10.90 6.30 2.62
N TRP A 79 10.70 6.76 1.39
CA TRP A 79 10.72 5.90 0.22
C TRP A 79 12.11 5.30 0.02
N ARG A 80 12.16 3.99 -0.21
CA ARG A 80 13.38 3.24 -0.53
C ARG A 80 13.37 2.93 -2.02
N GLU A 81 14.35 3.44 -2.75
CA GLU A 81 14.52 3.13 -4.17
C GLU A 81 15.28 1.82 -4.37
N ARG A 82 14.84 1.00 -5.33
CA ARG A 82 15.62 -0.15 -5.81
C ARG A 82 15.37 -0.43 -7.28
N VAL A 83 16.45 -0.67 -8.01
CA VAL A 83 16.41 -1.23 -9.37
C VAL A 83 16.24 -2.75 -9.26
N THR A 84 15.21 -3.30 -9.89
CA THR A 84 14.95 -4.74 -9.92
C THR A 84 15.95 -5.46 -10.84
N ASN A 85 16.04 -6.79 -10.72
CA ASN A 85 16.86 -7.59 -11.63
C ASN A 85 16.44 -7.46 -13.12
N SER A 86 15.22 -7.00 -13.40
CA SER A 86 14.74 -6.71 -14.75
C SER A 86 15.11 -5.31 -15.26
N GLY A 87 15.82 -4.51 -14.46
CA GLY A 87 16.22 -3.13 -14.79
C GLY A 87 15.16 -2.07 -14.47
N ASN A 88 14.04 -2.43 -13.86
CA ASN A 88 12.98 -1.47 -13.54
C ASN A 88 13.22 -0.81 -12.18
N THR A 89 13.11 0.50 -12.10
CA THR A 89 13.11 1.21 -10.81
C THR A 89 11.77 1.04 -10.10
N ARG A 90 11.82 0.72 -8.81
CA ARG A 90 10.66 0.66 -7.92
C ARG A 90 10.96 1.39 -6.62
N PHE A 91 9.92 1.95 -6.02
CA PHE A 91 9.99 2.58 -4.70
C PHE A 91 9.21 1.75 -3.70
N PHE A 92 9.75 1.63 -2.49
CA PHE A 92 9.22 0.76 -1.44
C PHE A 92 9.06 1.55 -0.15
N ALA A 93 7.92 1.40 0.51
CA ALA A 93 7.66 2.01 1.80
C ALA A 93 6.75 1.12 2.64
N ASP A 94 6.74 1.37 3.94
CA ASP A 94 5.77 0.78 4.85
C ASP A 94 4.63 1.79 5.01
N ALA A 95 3.40 1.34 5.25
CA ALA A 95 2.23 2.20 5.44
C ALA A 95 1.26 1.58 6.43
N VAL A 96 0.34 2.38 6.93
CA VAL A 96 -0.77 1.93 7.79
C VAL A 96 -2.11 2.42 7.26
N THR A 97 -3.15 1.66 7.56
CA THR A 97 -4.54 2.11 7.44
C THR A 97 -5.32 1.80 8.72
N ARG A 98 -6.47 2.45 8.89
CA ARG A 98 -7.40 2.16 9.98
C ARG A 98 -8.66 1.53 9.41
N LEU A 99 -9.01 0.36 9.91
CA LEU A 99 -10.30 -0.27 9.66
C LEU A 99 -11.30 0.21 10.72
N GLU A 100 -12.47 0.61 10.26
CA GLU A 100 -13.62 0.85 11.14
C GLU A 100 -14.46 -0.42 11.16
N ALA A 101 -14.73 -0.96 12.36
CA ALA A 101 -15.69 -2.04 12.50
C ALA A 101 -17.07 -1.55 12.02
N LEU A 102 -17.61 -2.20 10.99
CA LEU A 102 -19.02 -2.02 10.63
C LEU A 102 -19.87 -2.59 11.76
N ASN A 103 -20.35 -1.71 12.64
CA ASN A 103 -21.43 -2.07 13.57
C ASN A 103 -22.65 -2.42 12.71
N SER A 104 -23.00 -3.70 12.69
CA SER A 104 -24.23 -4.24 12.07
C SER A 104 -25.36 -4.29 13.09
#